data_AF-M1QML2-F1
#
_entry.id   AF-M1QML2-F1
#
_cell.length_a   1.000
_cell.length_b   1.000
_cell.length_c   1.000
_cell.angle_alpha   90.00
_cell.angle_beta   90.00
_cell.angle_gamma   90.00
#
_symmetry.space_group_name_H-M   'P 1'
#
loop_
_entity.id
_entity.type
_entity.pdbx_description
1 polymer ?
#
loop_
_entity_poly.entity_id
_entity_poly.type
_entity_poly.pdbx_seq_one_letter_code
_entity_poly.pdbx_strand_id
1 'polypeptide(L)'
;MILHVPNILLPETNWKEWAVIACDQHTQDLDYWKRVEEFVGDTPSALNLIYPEIYLPLDEKRVDEIHKAMHSYRDILIDHGPCFILVKRNFSGRERTGLVAAVDLEEYEYTGTDSFIRPTEKTIKERLPARVKIRENAELELTHVLILYDDPDFSVLPGNTEGPVYEGDKVYDFDLMEDGGHIKGFKISDRNVLEEISKKIESLGILLAGDGNHSLAAAKSFWETIKKTVPDNHPARYALVELVNIHDPGLTFEPIHRLVRGINPEKLLERFDAKIVESSLFNSGTECENKPEGGHSIEFVTKNRRGFLIFDKPKHDLEVETLDEIIDDYAVEYEHDPEVVEKLGKEPESIGFFLPPLKRNEFFALIKKKGILPRKSFSLGKENEKRYYIEASYFSDYPVDVLYYPQFILYSHPSCRHRQKNNSLFVRASSRQMELKGCRKMASYKHPCKYCGKLIARDSNFCPFCTQENPLGPIRCPICRYPLEDGAKACGHCGILLWKICESCGKETFLGDKCSYCGTPIIVVCPNPKCRAEQPPTNRNCVKCGKPLR
;
A
#
# COMPACT_ATOMS: atom_id res chain seq x y z
N MET A 1 -12.67 21.78 -15.58
CA MET A 1 -11.56 22.14 -14.70
C MET A 1 -11.05 20.87 -14.09
N ILE A 2 -9.75 20.61 -14.17
CA ILE A 2 -9.15 19.33 -13.76
C ILE A 2 -9.06 19.24 -12.23
N LEU A 3 -8.83 20.38 -11.58
CA LEU A 3 -8.89 20.50 -10.13
C LEU A 3 -10.26 20.99 -9.69
N HIS A 4 -10.79 20.33 -8.66
CA HIS A 4 -11.97 20.73 -7.91
C HIS A 4 -11.53 21.25 -6.54
N VAL A 5 -12.21 22.29 -6.05
CA VAL A 5 -11.96 22.88 -4.74
C VAL A 5 -12.85 22.17 -3.70
N PRO A 6 -12.32 21.22 -2.91
CA PRO A 6 -13.12 20.48 -1.95
C PRO A 6 -13.45 21.33 -0.71
N ASN A 7 -14.50 20.92 0.02
CA ASN A 7 -14.64 21.30 1.42
C ASN A 7 -13.72 20.41 2.25
N ILE A 8 -12.68 21.00 2.84
CA ILE A 8 -11.71 20.27 3.65
C ILE A 8 -12.24 20.15 5.09
N LEU A 9 -12.22 18.93 5.59
CA LEU A 9 -12.61 18.55 6.93
C LEU A 9 -11.36 18.18 7.74
N LEU A 10 -11.25 18.76 8.93
CA LEU A 10 -10.10 18.57 9.82
C LEU A 10 -10.57 18.35 11.28
N PRO A 11 -9.82 17.56 12.08
CA PRO A 11 -10.09 17.49 13.51
C PRO A 11 -9.74 18.81 14.21
N GLU A 12 -10.45 19.15 15.29
CA GLU A 12 -10.13 20.34 16.09
C GLU A 12 -8.82 20.17 16.89
N THR A 13 -8.60 18.96 17.41
CA THR A 13 -7.48 18.59 18.29
C THR A 13 -7.01 17.16 17.98
N ASN A 14 -6.11 16.59 18.81
CA ASN A 14 -5.68 15.19 18.70
C ASN A 14 -4.90 14.85 17.40
N TRP A 15 -4.16 15.82 16.87
CA TRP A 15 -3.49 15.71 15.57
C TRP A 15 -2.56 14.51 15.45
N LYS A 16 -1.82 14.19 16.51
CA LYS A 16 -0.80 13.13 16.47
C LYS A 16 -1.42 11.74 16.38
N GLU A 17 -2.49 11.49 17.11
CA GLU A 17 -3.28 10.27 17.10
C GLU A 17 -4.20 10.21 15.87
N TRP A 18 -4.62 11.38 15.36
CA TRP A 18 -5.43 11.46 14.15
C TRP A 18 -4.68 11.01 12.90
N ALA A 19 -3.46 11.49 12.72
CA ALA A 19 -2.73 11.34 11.47
C ALA A 19 -2.10 9.96 11.33
N VAL A 20 -2.62 9.13 10.43
CA VAL A 20 -2.20 7.73 10.27
C VAL A 20 -1.61 7.50 8.88
N ILE A 21 -0.55 6.72 8.78
CA ILE A 21 0.09 6.40 7.50
C ILE A 21 -0.88 5.71 6.52
N ALA A 22 -0.61 5.87 5.22
CA ALA A 22 -1.34 5.20 4.14
C ALA A 22 -1.55 3.69 4.39
N CYS A 23 -2.77 3.21 4.08
CA CYS A 23 -3.22 1.87 4.47
C CYS A 23 -2.55 0.73 3.68
N ASP A 24 -1.87 1.06 2.58
CA ASP A 24 -1.11 0.16 1.72
C ASP A 24 0.39 0.14 2.06
N GLN A 25 0.77 0.70 3.21
CA GLN A 25 2.11 0.62 3.79
C GLN A 25 2.13 -0.40 4.94
N HIS A 26 3.32 -0.89 5.29
CA HIS A 26 3.51 -1.90 6.35
C HIS A 26 2.60 -3.13 6.17
N THR A 27 2.40 -3.56 4.92
CA THR A 27 1.42 -4.61 4.54
C THR A 27 1.76 -6.01 5.06
N GLN A 28 2.94 -6.18 5.66
CA GLN A 28 3.40 -7.43 6.27
C GLN A 28 3.86 -7.25 7.73
N ASP A 29 3.81 -6.02 8.28
CA ASP A 29 4.25 -5.72 9.64
C ASP A 29 3.04 -5.55 10.57
N LEU A 30 2.57 -6.67 11.12
CA LEU A 30 1.49 -6.68 12.09
C LEU A 30 1.87 -5.97 13.41
N ASP A 31 3.15 -5.95 13.77
CA ASP A 31 3.58 -5.35 15.02
C ASP A 31 3.60 -3.82 14.91
N TYR A 32 3.87 -3.26 13.73
CA TYR A 32 3.63 -1.84 13.43
C TYR A 32 2.18 -1.46 13.67
N TRP A 33 1.23 -2.14 13.02
CA TRP A 33 -0.19 -1.79 13.12
C TRP A 33 -0.75 -1.95 14.54
N LYS A 34 -0.25 -2.91 15.32
CA LYS A 34 -0.58 -3.02 16.75
C LYS A 34 -0.07 -1.86 17.58
N ARG A 35 1.14 -1.34 17.31
CA ARG A 35 1.63 -0.14 18.01
C ARG A 35 0.79 1.08 17.67
N VAL A 36 0.39 1.22 16.40
CA VAL A 36 -0.52 2.29 15.96
C VAL A 36 -1.88 2.17 16.67
N GLU A 37 -2.47 0.97 16.72
CA GLU A 37 -3.73 0.71 17.45
C GLU A 37 -3.61 1.01 18.96
N GLU A 38 -2.53 0.58 19.60
CA GLU A 38 -2.27 0.84 21.03
C GLU A 38 -2.06 2.33 21.30
N PHE A 39 -1.36 3.03 20.39
CA PHE A 39 -1.11 4.47 20.50
C PHE A 39 -2.39 5.30 20.32
N VAL A 40 -3.22 4.95 19.33
CA VAL A 40 -4.51 5.62 19.06
C VAL A 40 -5.52 5.37 20.18
N GLY A 41 -5.60 4.15 20.68
CA GLY A 41 -6.55 3.75 21.71
C GLY A 41 -8.00 4.07 21.32
N ASP A 42 -8.74 4.69 22.24
CA ASP A 42 -10.15 5.07 22.04
C ASP A 42 -10.31 6.48 21.43
N THR A 43 -9.22 7.16 21.06
CA THR A 43 -9.29 8.54 20.56
C THR A 43 -9.75 8.60 19.10
N PRO A 44 -10.42 9.69 18.66
CA PRO A 44 -10.76 9.86 17.26
C PRO A 44 -9.53 9.86 16.36
N SER A 45 -9.53 9.00 15.33
CA SER A 45 -8.37 8.81 14.45
C SER A 45 -8.74 8.39 13.03
N ALA A 46 -7.93 8.80 12.06
CA ALA A 46 -8.05 8.33 10.68
C ALA A 46 -7.88 6.80 10.59
N LEU A 47 -7.24 6.14 11.57
CA LEU A 47 -7.16 4.67 11.66
C LEU A 47 -8.55 4.03 11.58
N ASN A 48 -9.53 4.64 12.24
CA ASN A 48 -10.91 4.14 12.32
C ASN A 48 -11.69 4.40 11.02
N LEU A 49 -11.12 5.15 10.08
CA LEU A 49 -11.73 5.52 8.80
C LEU A 49 -11.10 4.79 7.61
N ILE A 50 -10.06 3.99 7.84
CA ILE A 50 -9.29 3.31 6.79
C ILE A 50 -9.29 1.81 6.98
N TYR A 51 -8.90 1.08 5.93
CA TYR A 51 -8.73 -0.37 5.96
C TYR A 51 -7.26 -0.72 5.66
N PRO A 52 -6.41 -0.92 6.68
CA PRO A 52 -5.03 -1.38 6.48
C PRO A 52 -4.96 -2.71 5.72
N GLU A 53 -4.12 -2.80 4.69
CA GLU A 53 -4.03 -3.99 3.83
C GLU A 53 -3.55 -5.25 4.58
N ILE A 54 -2.85 -5.09 5.70
CA ILE A 54 -2.44 -6.19 6.60
C ILE A 54 -3.64 -7.03 7.09
N TYR A 55 -4.84 -6.43 7.13
CA TYR A 55 -6.07 -7.08 7.58
C TYR A 55 -6.87 -7.75 6.47
N LEU A 56 -6.37 -7.75 5.23
CA LEU A 56 -7.00 -8.49 4.14
C LEU A 56 -6.86 -10.02 4.32
N PRO A 57 -7.83 -10.82 3.84
CA PRO A 57 -8.98 -10.46 3.01
C PRO A 57 -10.05 -9.67 3.76
N LEU A 58 -10.87 -8.93 3.00
CA LEU A 58 -11.87 -8.01 3.54
C LEU A 58 -12.87 -8.71 4.49
N ASP A 59 -13.11 -8.08 5.64
CA ASP A 59 -14.13 -8.43 6.62
C ASP A 59 -15.22 -7.35 6.60
N GLU A 60 -16.46 -7.73 6.26
CA GLU A 60 -17.60 -6.82 6.18
C GLU A 60 -17.87 -6.12 7.51
N LYS A 61 -17.62 -6.78 8.65
CA LYS A 61 -17.83 -6.16 9.97
C LYS A 61 -16.92 -4.94 10.19
N ARG A 62 -15.66 -5.05 9.76
CA ARG A 62 -14.72 -3.93 9.84
C ARG A 62 -15.12 -2.81 8.89
N VAL A 63 -15.67 -3.13 7.73
CA VAL A 63 -16.23 -2.11 6.81
C VAL A 63 -17.41 -1.39 7.46
N ASP A 64 -18.34 -2.12 8.08
CA ASP A 64 -19.46 -1.52 8.81
C ASP A 64 -19.00 -0.63 9.99
N GLU A 65 -17.94 -1.04 10.70
CA GLU A 65 -17.31 -0.24 11.76
C GLU A 65 -16.69 1.05 11.22
N ILE A 66 -16.01 0.98 10.07
CA ILE A 66 -15.47 2.16 9.36
C ILE A 66 -16.60 3.11 8.99
N HIS A 67 -17.70 2.62 8.41
CA HIS A 67 -18.84 3.48 8.03
C HIS A 67 -19.52 4.11 9.25
N LYS A 68 -19.67 3.38 10.36
CA LYS A 68 -20.16 3.94 11.62
C LYS A 68 -19.23 5.00 12.18
N ALA A 69 -17.92 4.80 12.09
CA ALA A 69 -16.93 5.79 12.50
C ALA A 69 -16.99 7.03 11.61
N MET A 70 -17.06 6.88 10.29
CA MET A 70 -17.24 8.01 9.35
C MET A 70 -18.48 8.84 9.68
N HIS A 71 -19.61 8.18 9.92
CA HIS A 71 -20.85 8.84 10.30
C HIS A 71 -20.69 9.62 11.62
N SER A 72 -20.15 8.97 12.65
CA SER A 72 -19.93 9.58 13.95
C SER A 72 -18.93 10.74 13.89
N TYR A 73 -17.96 10.68 12.98
CA TYR A 73 -16.89 11.68 12.90
C TYR A 73 -17.31 12.93 12.15
N ARG A 74 -18.42 12.91 11.39
CA ARG A 74 -18.98 14.13 10.78
C ARG A 74 -19.25 15.23 11.79
N ASP A 75 -19.66 14.86 13.01
CA ASP A 75 -20.04 15.82 14.05
C ASP A 75 -18.84 16.42 14.80
N ILE A 76 -17.65 15.83 14.68
CA ILE A 76 -16.41 16.30 15.35
C ILE A 76 -15.41 16.93 14.40
N LEU A 77 -15.57 16.73 13.08
CA LEU A 77 -14.73 17.35 12.06
C LEU A 77 -15.22 18.77 11.78
N ILE A 78 -14.27 19.70 11.73
CA ILE A 78 -14.52 21.10 11.39
C ILE A 78 -14.49 21.24 9.87
N ASP A 79 -15.55 21.80 9.29
CA ASP A 79 -15.57 22.19 7.87
C ASP A 79 -14.85 23.52 7.67
N HIS A 80 -13.72 23.48 6.97
CA HIS A 80 -12.94 24.66 6.61
C HIS A 80 -13.44 25.34 5.33
N GLY A 81 -14.55 24.88 4.75
CA GLY A 81 -15.14 25.36 3.51
C GLY A 81 -14.28 25.05 2.28
N PRO A 82 -14.67 25.58 1.10
CA PRO A 82 -13.95 25.36 -0.15
C PRO A 82 -12.51 25.89 -0.06
N CYS A 83 -11.52 25.01 -0.06
CA CYS A 83 -10.12 25.40 -0.05
C CYS A 83 -9.17 24.32 -0.57
N PHE A 84 -7.94 24.72 -0.90
CA PHE A 84 -6.80 23.82 -0.98
C PHE A 84 -5.98 23.91 0.31
N ILE A 85 -5.21 22.88 0.64
CA ILE A 85 -4.22 22.93 1.72
C ILE A 85 -2.82 22.83 1.11
N LEU A 86 -2.02 23.88 1.29
CA LEU A 86 -0.59 23.80 1.05
C LEU A 86 0.05 23.03 2.21
N VAL A 87 0.72 21.93 1.88
CA VAL A 87 1.34 21.02 2.85
C VAL A 87 2.84 21.19 2.78
N LYS A 88 3.48 21.36 3.93
CA LYS A 88 4.92 21.30 4.09
C LYS A 88 5.27 20.19 5.05
N ARG A 89 6.02 19.21 4.59
CA ARG A 89 6.44 18.08 5.42
C ARG A 89 7.96 18.02 5.49
N ASN A 90 8.49 18.19 6.70
CA ASN A 90 9.91 18.02 6.98
C ASN A 90 10.19 16.62 7.49
N PHE A 91 11.10 15.92 6.82
CA PHE A 91 11.62 14.64 7.27
C PHE A 91 13.15 14.63 7.12
N SER A 92 13.86 14.36 8.23
CA SER A 92 15.33 14.28 8.24
C SER A 92 16.03 15.49 7.61
N GLY A 93 15.48 16.69 7.77
CA GLY A 93 16.04 17.94 7.23
C GLY A 93 15.71 18.22 5.76
N ARG A 94 14.93 17.35 5.10
CA ARG A 94 14.37 17.60 3.76
C ARG A 94 12.92 18.05 3.91
N GLU A 95 12.51 19.10 3.21
CA GLU A 95 11.12 19.56 3.19
C GLU A 95 10.49 19.25 1.84
N ARG A 96 9.34 18.55 1.86
CA ARG A 96 8.49 18.34 0.70
C ARG A 96 7.32 19.31 0.73
N THR A 97 7.08 19.99 -0.37
CA THR A 97 5.90 20.85 -0.55
C THR A 97 4.85 20.14 -1.42
N GLY A 98 3.63 20.05 -0.91
CA GLY A 98 2.49 19.46 -1.60
C GLY A 98 1.27 20.39 -1.58
N LEU A 99 0.30 20.12 -2.43
CA LEU A 99 -0.99 20.81 -2.44
C LEU A 99 -2.12 19.77 -2.39
N VAL A 100 -2.87 19.76 -1.29
CA VAL A 100 -4.08 18.95 -1.17
C VAL A 100 -5.23 19.64 -1.89
N ALA A 101 -5.75 18.95 -2.90
CA ALA A 101 -6.85 19.37 -3.76
C ALA A 101 -7.67 18.12 -4.15
N ALA A 102 -8.75 18.29 -4.89
CA ALA A 102 -9.46 17.17 -5.50
C ALA A 102 -9.28 17.17 -7.02
N VAL A 103 -9.13 16.00 -7.63
CA VAL A 103 -9.06 15.85 -9.10
C VAL A 103 -10.36 15.30 -9.66
N ASP A 104 -10.73 15.73 -10.86
CA ASP A 104 -11.88 15.18 -11.59
C ASP A 104 -11.57 13.78 -12.14
N LEU A 105 -12.31 12.77 -11.69
CA LEU A 105 -12.13 11.40 -12.16
C LEU A 105 -12.55 11.20 -13.61
N GLU A 106 -13.28 12.12 -14.25
CA GLU A 106 -13.51 12.06 -15.70
C GLU A 106 -12.22 12.30 -16.50
N GLU A 107 -11.22 12.96 -15.93
CA GLU A 107 -9.91 13.23 -16.55
C GLU A 107 -8.87 12.13 -16.27
N TYR A 108 -9.28 11.04 -15.60
CA TYR A 108 -8.44 9.90 -15.24
C TYR A 108 -8.93 8.59 -15.85
N GLU A 109 -8.01 7.84 -16.44
CA GLU A 109 -8.26 6.47 -16.89
C GLU A 109 -7.14 5.54 -16.40
N TYR A 110 -7.46 4.60 -15.51
CA TYR A 110 -6.46 3.67 -14.97
C TYR A 110 -6.03 2.57 -15.97
N THR A 111 -6.67 2.50 -17.14
CA THR A 111 -6.28 1.66 -18.29
C THR A 111 -5.65 2.45 -19.44
N GLY A 112 -5.74 3.78 -19.41
CA GLY A 112 -5.48 4.64 -20.55
C GLY A 112 -4.10 5.29 -20.54
N THR A 113 -3.56 5.51 -21.74
CA THR A 113 -2.37 6.33 -21.96
C THR A 113 -2.70 7.74 -22.43
N ASP A 114 -3.98 8.06 -22.65
CA ASP A 114 -4.41 9.27 -23.35
C ASP A 114 -5.16 10.27 -22.45
N SER A 115 -5.49 9.88 -21.22
CA SER A 115 -6.10 10.75 -20.22
C SER A 115 -5.13 11.83 -19.72
N PHE A 116 -5.67 12.90 -19.14
CA PHE A 116 -4.87 13.97 -18.57
C PHE A 116 -4.14 13.49 -17.31
N ILE A 117 -4.82 12.75 -16.45
CA ILE A 117 -4.26 12.07 -15.29
C ILE A 117 -3.98 10.62 -15.68
N ARG A 118 -2.74 10.15 -15.50
CA ARG A 118 -2.32 8.81 -15.94
C ARG A 118 -1.76 7.99 -14.79
N PRO A 119 -2.05 6.68 -14.74
CA PRO A 119 -1.38 5.78 -13.81
C PRO A 119 0.10 5.62 -14.21
N THR A 120 0.96 5.47 -13.21
CA THR A 120 2.39 5.15 -13.44
C THR A 120 2.68 3.67 -13.27
N GLU A 121 1.83 2.96 -12.52
CA GLU A 121 1.95 1.54 -12.21
C GLU A 121 0.68 0.79 -12.64
N LYS A 122 0.84 -0.46 -13.11
CA LYS A 122 -0.27 -1.31 -13.50
C LYS A 122 -1.13 -1.67 -12.28
N THR A 123 -2.37 -1.18 -12.27
CA THR A 123 -3.38 -1.55 -11.28
C THR A 123 -3.74 -3.04 -11.39
N ILE A 124 -3.70 -3.75 -10.25
CA ILE A 124 -4.14 -5.14 -10.13
C ILE A 124 -5.66 -5.16 -9.97
N LYS A 125 -6.39 -5.54 -11.03
CA LYS A 125 -7.86 -5.50 -11.07
C LYS A 125 -8.50 -6.33 -9.96
N GLU A 126 -7.88 -7.44 -9.59
CA GLU A 126 -8.34 -8.35 -8.55
C GLU A 126 -8.34 -7.71 -7.15
N ARG A 127 -7.59 -6.62 -6.95
CA ARG A 127 -7.55 -5.87 -5.68
C ARG A 127 -8.59 -4.75 -5.60
N LEU A 128 -9.21 -4.38 -6.73
CA LEU A 128 -10.19 -3.29 -6.78
C LEU A 128 -11.49 -3.57 -6.01
N PRO A 129 -12.10 -4.77 -6.07
CA PRO A 129 -13.41 -5.00 -5.44
C PRO A 129 -13.44 -4.69 -3.94
N ALA A 130 -12.40 -5.07 -3.20
CA ALA A 130 -12.32 -4.77 -1.77
C ALA A 130 -12.25 -3.25 -1.50
N ARG A 131 -11.47 -2.53 -2.30
CA ARG A 131 -11.32 -1.06 -2.19
C ARG A 131 -12.60 -0.33 -2.59
N VAL A 132 -13.28 -0.80 -3.64
CA VAL A 132 -14.60 -0.26 -4.04
C VAL A 132 -15.63 -0.51 -2.93
N LYS A 133 -15.62 -1.69 -2.31
CA LYS A 133 -16.56 -2.04 -1.24
C LYS A 133 -16.46 -1.12 -0.02
N ILE A 134 -15.25 -0.69 0.34
CA ILE A 134 -15.03 0.28 1.44
C ILE A 134 -15.65 1.65 1.10
N ARG A 135 -15.66 2.03 -0.19
CA ARG A 135 -16.23 3.30 -0.67
C ARG A 135 -17.75 3.26 -0.81
N GLU A 136 -18.34 2.08 -1.00
CA GLU A 136 -19.80 1.93 -1.03
C GLU A 136 -20.39 2.43 0.29
N ASN A 137 -21.28 3.42 0.24
CA ASN A 137 -21.89 4.07 1.41
C ASN A 137 -20.92 4.83 2.33
N ALA A 138 -19.67 5.06 1.90
CA ALA A 138 -18.77 5.93 2.64
C ALA A 138 -19.33 7.36 2.69
N GLU A 139 -19.10 8.00 3.82
CA GLU A 139 -19.59 9.35 4.09
C GLU A 139 -18.48 10.41 3.94
N LEU A 140 -17.24 9.98 4.13
CA LEU A 140 -16.03 10.78 4.07
C LEU A 140 -15.05 10.17 3.07
N GLU A 141 -14.31 11.04 2.38
CA GLU A 141 -13.18 10.68 1.52
C GLU A 141 -11.90 11.08 2.23
N LEU A 142 -10.94 10.16 2.31
CA LEU A 142 -9.57 10.45 2.73
C LEU A 142 -8.62 9.89 1.66
N THR A 143 -7.45 10.50 1.52
CA THR A 143 -6.51 10.12 0.47
C THR A 143 -5.13 9.81 0.99
N HIS A 144 -4.44 8.88 0.32
CA HIS A 144 -2.98 8.78 0.35
C HIS A 144 -2.39 8.95 -1.05
N VAL A 145 -3.20 9.33 -2.04
CA VAL A 145 -2.80 9.42 -3.44
C VAL A 145 -1.90 10.63 -3.63
N LEU A 146 -0.73 10.39 -4.22
CA LEU A 146 0.21 11.42 -4.63
C LEU A 146 0.15 11.56 -6.16
N ILE A 147 -0.21 12.75 -6.62
CA ILE A 147 -0.20 13.11 -8.04
C ILE A 147 1.03 13.97 -8.31
N LEU A 148 1.83 13.59 -9.29
CA LEU A 148 2.99 14.34 -9.74
C LEU A 148 2.62 15.28 -10.88
N TYR A 149 3.20 16.47 -10.85
CA TYR A 149 3.21 17.43 -11.97
C TYR A 149 4.64 17.86 -12.30
N ASP A 150 4.87 18.25 -13.55
CA ASP A 150 6.19 18.63 -14.08
C ASP A 150 6.28 20.15 -14.24
N ASP A 151 6.84 20.82 -13.23
CA ASP A 151 6.97 22.29 -13.17
C ASP A 151 8.40 22.69 -12.77
N PRO A 152 9.37 22.63 -13.70
CA PRO A 152 10.77 22.90 -13.40
C PRO A 152 11.02 24.34 -12.90
N ASP A 153 10.12 25.27 -13.24
CA ASP A 153 10.22 26.69 -12.86
C ASP A 153 9.51 27.00 -11.53
N PHE A 154 8.90 26.00 -10.86
CA PHE A 154 8.12 26.17 -9.64
C PHE A 154 7.10 27.32 -9.75
N SER A 155 6.38 27.35 -10.87
CA SER A 155 5.42 28.38 -11.23
C SER A 155 4.05 28.20 -10.56
N VAL A 156 3.63 26.95 -10.25
CA VAL A 156 2.30 26.62 -9.70
C VAL A 156 2.16 27.15 -8.28
N LEU A 157 3.07 26.75 -7.40
CA LEU A 157 3.13 27.20 -6.02
C LEU A 157 4.23 28.25 -5.90
N PRO A 158 3.99 29.42 -5.31
CA PRO A 158 5.01 30.43 -5.20
C PRO A 158 6.21 29.92 -4.39
N GLY A 159 7.41 30.05 -4.95
CA GLY A 159 8.65 29.54 -4.34
C GLY A 159 8.99 30.14 -2.97
N ASN A 160 8.40 31.30 -2.60
CA ASN A 160 8.50 31.84 -1.24
C ASN A 160 7.17 31.68 -0.50
N THR A 161 7.10 30.61 0.29
CA THR A 161 5.98 30.25 1.16
C THR A 161 6.12 30.83 2.58
N GLU A 162 7.19 31.59 2.86
CA GLU A 162 7.43 32.27 4.14
C GLU A 162 6.75 33.66 4.22
N GLY A 163 5.90 33.99 3.24
CA GLY A 163 5.13 35.22 3.26
C GLY A 163 3.99 35.18 4.29
N PRO A 164 3.59 36.33 4.88
CA PRO A 164 2.47 36.42 5.83
C PRO A 164 1.12 35.97 5.24
N VAL A 165 1.03 35.86 3.92
CA VAL A 165 -0.12 35.29 3.18
C VAL A 165 -0.32 33.80 3.51
N TYR A 166 0.74 33.07 3.85
CA TYR A 166 0.65 31.64 4.19
C TYR A 166 0.62 31.42 5.70
N GLU A 167 1.41 32.16 6.48
CA GLU A 167 1.54 31.91 7.92
C GLU A 167 0.28 32.31 8.73
N GLY A 168 -0.52 33.25 8.22
CA GLY A 168 -1.79 33.66 8.83
C GLY A 168 -2.91 32.62 8.73
N ASP A 169 -2.86 31.72 7.75
CA ASP A 169 -3.90 30.72 7.44
C ASP A 169 -3.46 29.28 7.77
N LYS A 170 -2.53 29.13 8.71
CA LYS A 170 -2.06 27.82 9.18
C LYS A 170 -3.18 27.06 9.91
N VAL A 171 -3.50 25.87 9.41
CA VAL A 171 -4.59 25.02 9.95
C VAL A 171 -4.08 23.85 10.80
N TYR A 172 -2.84 23.39 10.57
CA TYR A 172 -2.19 22.39 11.44
C TYR A 172 -0.66 22.53 11.41
N ASP A 173 -0.01 22.11 12.50
CA ASP A 173 1.43 22.19 12.74
C ASP A 173 1.80 21.20 13.87
N PHE A 174 2.31 20.01 13.52
CA PHE A 174 2.54 18.94 14.50
C PHE A 174 3.51 17.86 14.00
N ASP A 175 3.97 17.02 14.93
CA ASP A 175 4.78 15.84 14.63
C ASP A 175 3.90 14.62 14.38
N LEU A 176 4.15 13.91 13.27
CA LEU A 176 3.49 12.67 12.89
C LEU A 176 3.93 11.50 13.79
N MET A 177 3.06 10.50 13.93
CA MET A 177 3.37 9.25 14.62
C MET A 177 4.42 8.39 13.86
N GLU A 178 5.03 7.44 14.57
CA GLU A 178 6.01 6.46 14.02
C GLU A 178 7.11 7.13 13.17
N ASP A 179 7.70 8.21 13.70
CA ASP A 179 8.79 8.96 13.06
C ASP A 179 8.44 9.48 11.65
N GLY A 180 7.17 9.83 11.40
CA GLY A 180 6.71 10.40 10.12
C GLY A 180 7.23 11.82 9.82
N GLY A 181 7.98 12.43 10.73
CA GLY A 181 8.48 13.79 10.61
C GLY A 181 7.47 14.85 11.05
N HIS A 182 7.75 16.10 10.70
CA HIS A 182 6.98 17.27 11.13
C HIS A 182 6.19 17.83 9.95
N ILE A 183 4.92 18.17 10.15
CA ILE A 183 4.02 18.59 9.08
C ILE A 183 3.27 19.88 9.42
N LYS A 184 3.13 20.75 8.41
CA LYS A 184 2.38 22.00 8.46
C LYS A 184 1.42 22.09 7.30
N GLY A 185 0.25 22.66 7.56
CA GLY A 185 -0.82 22.84 6.58
C GLY A 185 -1.29 24.28 6.59
N PHE A 186 -1.44 24.87 5.41
CA PHE A 186 -1.87 26.24 5.23
C PHE A 186 -3.07 26.28 4.28
N LYS A 187 -4.17 26.85 4.75
CA LYS A 187 -5.40 26.96 3.98
C LYS A 187 -5.25 28.01 2.88
N ILE A 188 -5.65 27.67 1.66
CA ILE A 188 -5.76 28.58 0.53
C ILE A 188 -7.23 28.65 0.12
N SER A 189 -7.89 29.77 0.40
CA SER A 189 -9.30 30.01 0.06
C SER A 189 -9.55 31.25 -0.80
N ASP A 190 -8.51 32.02 -1.13
CA ASP A 190 -8.65 33.13 -2.06
C ASP A 190 -8.99 32.60 -3.46
N ARG A 191 -10.15 33.02 -3.99
CA ARG A 191 -10.69 32.54 -5.26
C ARG A 191 -9.75 32.79 -6.44
N ASN A 192 -9.07 33.94 -6.48
CA ASN A 192 -8.17 34.25 -7.59
C ASN A 192 -6.94 33.34 -7.55
N VAL A 193 -6.41 33.08 -6.36
CA VAL A 193 -5.28 32.15 -6.15
C VAL A 193 -5.67 30.72 -6.55
N LEU A 194 -6.85 30.25 -6.13
CA LEU A 194 -7.36 28.92 -6.49
C LEU A 194 -7.52 28.76 -8.02
N GLU A 195 -8.09 29.77 -8.68
CA GLU A 195 -8.25 29.78 -10.15
C GLU A 195 -6.89 29.86 -10.87
N GLU A 196 -5.92 30.62 -10.35
CA GLU A 196 -4.57 30.72 -10.90
C GLU A 196 -3.81 29.38 -10.82
N ILE A 197 -3.82 28.75 -9.64
CA ILE A 197 -3.20 27.43 -9.43
C ILE A 197 -3.80 26.41 -10.41
N SER A 198 -5.14 26.38 -10.52
CA SER A 198 -5.84 25.45 -11.40
C SER A 198 -5.46 25.66 -12.87
N LYS A 199 -5.41 26.91 -13.34
CA LYS A 199 -5.00 27.24 -14.72
C LYS A 199 -3.53 26.87 -14.99
N LYS A 200 -2.63 27.09 -14.04
CA LYS A 200 -1.22 26.72 -14.19
C LYS A 200 -1.07 25.21 -14.30
N ILE A 201 -1.70 24.43 -13.42
CA ILE A 201 -1.71 22.97 -13.49
C ILE A 201 -2.25 22.49 -14.85
N GLU A 202 -3.36 23.03 -15.31
CA GLU A 202 -3.92 22.69 -16.64
C GLU A 202 -2.93 23.02 -17.78
N SER A 203 -2.17 24.11 -17.67
CA SER A 203 -1.20 24.53 -18.68
C SER A 203 0.07 23.67 -18.75
N LEU A 204 0.47 23.03 -17.65
CA LEU A 204 1.61 22.10 -17.61
C LEU A 204 1.31 20.79 -18.35
N GLY A 205 0.02 20.46 -18.51
CA GLY A 205 -0.44 19.24 -19.14
C GLY A 205 -0.47 18.06 -18.17
N ILE A 206 -0.08 16.88 -18.66
CA ILE A 206 -0.30 15.59 -18.02
C ILE A 206 0.06 15.58 -16.53
N LEU A 207 -0.78 14.93 -15.73
CA LEU A 207 -0.54 14.59 -14.33
C LEU A 207 -0.32 13.08 -14.19
N LEU A 208 0.52 12.67 -13.25
CA LEU A 208 0.88 11.26 -13.05
C LEU A 208 0.52 10.80 -11.64
N ALA A 209 -0.23 9.70 -11.50
CA ALA A 209 -0.44 9.08 -10.21
C ALA A 209 0.86 8.40 -9.76
N GLY A 210 1.66 9.07 -8.94
CA GLY A 210 2.97 8.63 -8.48
C GLY A 210 2.91 7.63 -7.32
N ASP A 211 1.91 7.75 -6.46
CA ASP A 211 1.59 6.76 -5.42
C ASP A 211 0.07 6.66 -5.21
N GLY A 212 -0.42 5.54 -4.68
CA GLY A 212 -1.85 5.29 -4.50
C GLY A 212 -2.62 4.98 -5.80
N ASN A 213 -1.95 4.47 -6.84
CA ASN A 213 -2.56 4.10 -8.14
C ASN A 213 -3.84 3.23 -7.97
N HIS A 214 -3.78 2.22 -7.07
CA HIS A 214 -4.92 1.34 -6.79
C HIS A 214 -6.09 2.06 -6.13
N SER A 215 -5.82 3.03 -5.26
CA SER A 215 -6.84 3.85 -4.58
C SER A 215 -7.55 4.76 -5.58
N LEU A 216 -6.79 5.45 -6.44
CA LEU A 216 -7.38 6.31 -7.47
C LEU A 216 -8.17 5.48 -8.51
N ALA A 217 -7.68 4.30 -8.87
CA ALA A 217 -8.42 3.35 -9.72
C ALA A 217 -9.71 2.85 -9.07
N ALA A 218 -9.72 2.59 -7.76
CA ALA A 218 -10.92 2.22 -7.04
C ALA A 218 -11.93 3.38 -6.98
N ALA A 219 -11.47 4.62 -6.77
CA ALA A 219 -12.29 5.82 -6.84
C ALA A 219 -12.97 5.97 -8.21
N LYS A 220 -12.18 5.85 -9.30
CA LYS A 220 -12.71 5.86 -10.68
C LYS A 220 -13.72 4.74 -10.91
N SER A 221 -13.39 3.51 -10.51
CA SER A 221 -14.29 2.36 -10.70
C SER A 221 -15.62 2.54 -9.98
N PHE A 222 -15.60 3.11 -8.77
CA PHE A 222 -16.81 3.43 -8.03
C PHE A 222 -17.62 4.53 -8.72
N TRP A 223 -16.98 5.63 -9.13
CA TRP A 223 -17.64 6.71 -9.87
C TRP A 223 -18.32 6.20 -11.15
N GLU A 224 -17.63 5.39 -11.95
CA GLU A 224 -18.20 4.78 -13.17
C GLU A 224 -19.47 3.93 -12.89
N THR A 225 -19.55 3.34 -11.70
CA THR A 225 -20.70 2.53 -11.27
C THR A 225 -21.91 3.40 -10.96
N ILE A 226 -21.72 4.56 -10.33
CA ILE A 226 -22.82 5.41 -9.84
C ILE A 226 -23.15 6.62 -10.72
N LYS A 227 -22.26 7.05 -11.63
CA LYS A 227 -22.39 8.34 -12.34
C LYS A 227 -23.64 8.49 -13.21
N LYS A 228 -24.31 7.39 -13.55
CA LYS A 228 -25.59 7.40 -14.29
C LYS A 228 -26.81 7.56 -13.38
N THR A 229 -26.65 7.38 -12.08
CA THR A 229 -27.73 7.40 -11.08
C THR A 229 -27.65 8.59 -10.13
N VAL A 230 -26.58 9.38 -10.18
CA VAL A 230 -26.37 10.58 -9.37
C VAL A 230 -26.11 11.81 -10.25
N PRO A 231 -26.27 13.04 -9.73
CA PRO A 231 -25.90 14.25 -10.46
C PRO A 231 -24.43 14.31 -10.87
N ASP A 232 -24.13 15.01 -11.97
CA ASP A 232 -22.76 15.15 -12.51
C ASP A 232 -21.78 15.87 -11.56
N ASN A 233 -22.31 16.63 -10.60
CA ASN A 233 -21.55 17.33 -9.56
C ASN A 233 -21.48 16.56 -8.23
N HIS A 234 -21.88 15.28 -8.20
CA HIS A 234 -21.84 14.46 -7.01
C HIS A 234 -20.40 14.35 -6.45
N PRO A 235 -20.17 14.44 -5.11
CA PRO A 235 -18.82 14.49 -4.54
C PRO A 235 -17.91 13.32 -4.95
N ALA A 236 -18.46 12.12 -5.07
CA ALA A 236 -17.74 10.93 -5.53
C ALA A 236 -17.12 10.99 -6.94
N ARG A 237 -17.45 12.01 -7.76
CA ARG A 237 -16.75 12.30 -9.02
C ARG A 237 -15.32 12.78 -8.77
N TYR A 238 -15.06 13.40 -7.64
CA TYR A 238 -13.78 13.99 -7.33
C TYR A 238 -13.04 13.13 -6.31
N ALA A 239 -11.75 12.95 -6.50
CA ALA A 239 -10.89 12.24 -5.57
C ALA A 239 -9.91 13.23 -4.92
N LEU A 240 -9.85 13.24 -3.59
CA LEU A 240 -8.86 14.02 -2.86
C LEU A 240 -7.47 13.45 -3.18
N VAL A 241 -6.48 14.33 -3.40
CA VAL A 241 -5.08 13.96 -3.70
C VAL A 241 -4.13 15.00 -3.11
N GLU A 242 -2.85 14.65 -2.96
CA GLU A 242 -1.77 15.62 -2.77
C GLU A 242 -0.98 15.75 -4.07
N LEU A 243 -1.00 16.93 -4.66
CA LEU A 243 -0.20 17.30 -5.82
C LEU A 243 1.22 17.64 -5.36
N VAL A 244 2.23 16.99 -5.94
CA VAL A 244 3.64 17.23 -5.62
C VAL A 244 4.41 17.51 -6.90
N ASN A 245 5.23 18.56 -6.90
CA ASN A 245 6.11 18.85 -8.02
C ASN A 245 7.18 17.76 -8.09
N ILE A 246 7.37 17.13 -9.25
CA ILE A 246 8.42 16.13 -9.41
C ILE A 246 9.82 16.71 -9.15
N HIS A 247 10.00 18.03 -9.31
CA HIS A 247 11.28 18.70 -9.05
C HIS A 247 11.52 19.04 -7.58
N ASP A 248 10.52 18.86 -6.71
CA ASP A 248 10.62 19.18 -5.29
C ASP A 248 11.81 18.43 -4.63
N PRO A 249 12.71 19.13 -3.92
CA PRO A 249 13.91 18.52 -3.34
C PRO A 249 13.61 17.54 -2.19
N GLY A 250 12.43 17.63 -1.58
CA GLY A 250 11.94 16.69 -0.58
C GLY A 250 11.33 15.42 -1.16
N LEU A 251 11.20 15.30 -2.49
CA LEU A 251 10.72 14.09 -3.17
C LEU A 251 11.88 13.21 -3.65
N THR A 252 11.96 12.00 -3.11
CA THR A 252 12.93 10.96 -3.43
C THR A 252 12.32 9.85 -4.26
N PHE A 253 13.07 9.35 -5.24
CA PHE A 253 12.72 8.16 -6.03
C PHE A 253 13.63 7.02 -5.59
N GLU A 254 13.05 6.06 -4.86
CA GLU A 254 13.76 4.90 -4.37
C GLU A 254 13.46 3.70 -5.30
N PRO A 255 14.48 2.91 -5.67
CA PRO A 255 14.24 1.65 -6.37
C PRO A 255 13.54 0.65 -5.46
N ILE A 256 12.90 -0.35 -6.05
CA ILE A 256 12.34 -1.49 -5.31
C ILE A 256 13.12 -2.72 -5.73
N HIS A 257 13.95 -3.25 -4.84
CA HIS A 257 14.81 -4.40 -5.08
C HIS A 257 14.01 -5.71 -5.10
N ARG A 258 14.63 -6.79 -5.62
CA ARG A 258 13.99 -8.11 -5.73
C ARG A 258 14.74 -9.14 -4.92
N LEU A 259 14.01 -10.00 -4.23
CA LEU A 259 14.55 -11.16 -3.55
C LEU A 259 13.81 -12.41 -4.02
N VAL A 260 14.55 -13.45 -4.41
CA VAL A 260 13.97 -14.73 -4.85
C VAL A 260 14.55 -15.84 -3.98
N ARG A 261 13.67 -16.67 -3.39
CA ARG A 261 14.02 -17.73 -2.43
C ARG A 261 13.59 -19.12 -2.90
N GLY A 262 14.15 -20.14 -2.27
CA GLY A 262 13.82 -21.54 -2.53
C GLY A 262 14.26 -22.03 -3.92
N ILE A 263 15.30 -21.39 -4.48
CA ILE A 263 15.83 -21.68 -5.81
C ILE A 263 17.31 -21.97 -5.76
N ASN A 264 17.86 -22.57 -6.82
CA ASN A 264 19.30 -22.65 -7.00
C ASN A 264 19.78 -21.37 -7.73
N PRO A 265 20.55 -20.47 -7.06
CA PRO A 265 20.92 -19.18 -7.65
C PRO A 265 21.76 -19.32 -8.91
N GLU A 266 22.65 -20.31 -8.97
CA GLU A 266 23.51 -20.54 -10.14
C GLU A 266 22.69 -20.91 -11.38
N LYS A 267 21.70 -21.79 -11.22
CA LYS A 267 20.78 -22.14 -12.31
C LYS A 267 19.93 -20.96 -12.77
N LEU A 268 19.56 -20.05 -11.86
CA LEU A 268 18.83 -18.84 -12.23
C LEU A 268 19.74 -17.86 -12.98
N LEU A 269 20.98 -17.66 -12.50
CA LEU A 269 21.97 -16.83 -13.17
C LEU A 269 22.27 -17.31 -14.60
N GLU A 270 22.31 -18.63 -14.83
CA GLU A 270 22.48 -19.22 -16.17
C GLU A 270 21.30 -18.93 -17.14
N ARG A 271 20.13 -18.52 -16.64
CA ARG A 271 18.99 -18.14 -17.51
C ARG A 271 19.15 -16.76 -18.13
N PHE A 272 19.99 -15.90 -17.56
CA PHE A 272 20.22 -14.56 -18.10
C PHE A 272 21.21 -14.62 -19.25
N ASP A 273 20.82 -14.09 -20.42
CA ASP A 273 21.73 -13.82 -21.54
C ASP A 273 22.55 -12.56 -21.25
N ALA A 274 23.34 -12.62 -20.17
CA ALA A 274 24.10 -11.51 -19.62
C ALA A 274 25.54 -11.94 -19.36
N LYS A 275 26.47 -11.00 -19.52
CA LYS A 275 27.83 -11.18 -19.06
C LYS A 275 27.86 -10.97 -17.54
N ILE A 276 28.26 -11.99 -16.79
CA ILE A 276 28.46 -11.87 -15.36
C ILE A 276 29.86 -11.30 -15.07
N VAL A 277 29.90 -10.19 -14.34
CA VAL A 277 31.13 -9.58 -13.83
C VAL A 277 31.12 -9.69 -12.31
N GLU A 278 32.00 -10.52 -11.75
CA GLU A 278 32.16 -10.65 -10.30
C GLU A 278 32.73 -9.36 -9.71
N SER A 279 32.17 -8.92 -8.58
CA SER A 279 32.72 -7.81 -7.81
C SER A 279 33.65 -8.34 -6.73
N SER A 280 34.91 -7.95 -6.78
CA SER A 280 35.92 -8.29 -5.76
C SER A 280 35.83 -7.43 -4.49
N LEU A 281 34.97 -6.39 -4.50
CA LEU A 281 34.78 -5.47 -3.39
C LEU A 281 33.39 -5.68 -2.78
N PHE A 282 33.36 -5.99 -1.49
CA PHE A 282 32.17 -5.96 -0.63
C PHE A 282 31.64 -4.52 -0.39
N ASN A 283 31.88 -3.59 -1.33
CA ASN A 283 31.37 -2.23 -1.25
C ASN A 283 30.09 -2.16 -2.08
N SER A 284 28.97 -2.03 -1.38
CA SER A 284 27.66 -1.80 -1.96
C SER A 284 27.57 -0.45 -2.66
N GLY A 285 26.86 -0.39 -3.78
CA GLY A 285 26.33 0.87 -4.32
C GLY A 285 27.14 1.56 -5.43
N THR A 286 28.19 0.97 -5.99
CA THR A 286 28.86 1.52 -7.18
C THR A 286 28.27 0.93 -8.47
N GLU A 287 27.81 1.79 -9.38
CA GLU A 287 27.49 1.41 -10.76
C GLU A 287 28.69 0.66 -11.37
N CYS A 288 28.43 -0.40 -12.14
CA CYS A 288 29.49 -1.09 -12.85
C CYS A 288 30.07 -0.14 -13.91
N GLU A 289 31.29 0.37 -13.69
CA GLU A 289 32.02 1.25 -14.64
C GLU A 289 32.18 0.62 -16.04
N ASN A 290 31.96 -0.70 -16.16
CA ASN A 290 32.04 -1.45 -17.42
C ASN A 290 30.70 -1.59 -18.16
N LYS A 291 29.66 -0.82 -17.82
CA LYS A 291 28.39 -0.82 -18.57
C LYS A 291 28.58 -0.18 -19.96
N PRO A 292 28.25 -0.88 -21.06
CA PRO A 292 28.27 -0.27 -22.39
C PRO A 292 27.17 0.79 -22.53
N GLU A 293 27.39 1.78 -23.39
CA GLU A 293 26.42 2.84 -23.67
C GLU A 293 25.10 2.23 -24.19
N GLY A 294 24.00 2.51 -23.48
CA GLY A 294 22.67 1.92 -23.77
C GLY A 294 22.45 0.50 -23.27
N GLY A 295 23.40 -0.10 -22.54
CA GLY A 295 23.23 -1.42 -21.90
C GLY A 295 22.44 -1.38 -20.59
N HIS A 296 22.16 -2.54 -20.00
CA HIS A 296 21.62 -2.67 -18.64
C HIS A 296 22.67 -3.28 -17.70
N SER A 297 22.64 -2.86 -16.43
CA SER A 297 23.49 -3.42 -15.37
C SER A 297 22.64 -3.66 -14.13
N ILE A 298 22.58 -4.91 -13.68
CA ILE A 298 21.79 -5.31 -12.52
C ILE A 298 22.71 -6.01 -11.54
N GLU A 299 22.86 -5.45 -10.35
CA GLU A 299 23.68 -6.06 -9.31
C GLU A 299 22.91 -7.24 -8.68
N PHE A 300 23.63 -8.31 -8.36
CA PHE A 300 23.09 -9.46 -7.63
C PHE A 300 24.00 -9.87 -6.48
N VAL A 301 23.39 -10.52 -5.48
CA VAL A 301 24.09 -11.14 -4.35
C VAL A 301 23.49 -12.52 -4.05
N THR A 302 24.37 -13.50 -3.84
CA THR A 302 24.04 -14.84 -3.35
C THR A 302 24.90 -15.15 -2.13
N LYS A 303 24.70 -16.31 -1.51
CA LYS A 303 25.57 -16.81 -0.44
C LYS A 303 27.06 -16.78 -0.78
N ASN A 304 27.42 -17.08 -2.03
CA ASN A 304 28.82 -17.32 -2.43
C ASN A 304 29.36 -16.30 -3.43
N ARG A 305 28.49 -15.49 -4.07
CA ARG A 305 28.85 -14.60 -5.18
C ARG A 305 28.20 -13.23 -5.00
N ARG A 306 28.87 -12.21 -5.53
CA ARG A 306 28.31 -10.86 -5.71
C ARG A 306 28.86 -10.33 -7.03
N GLY A 307 27.99 -9.78 -7.86
CA GLY A 307 28.43 -9.30 -9.15
C GLY A 307 27.34 -8.55 -9.89
N PHE A 308 27.60 -8.30 -11.16
CA PHE A 308 26.69 -7.60 -12.05
C PHE A 308 26.32 -8.48 -13.24
N LEU A 309 25.03 -8.47 -13.57
CA LEU A 309 24.51 -8.91 -14.85
C LEU A 309 24.59 -7.74 -15.83
N ILE A 310 25.47 -7.84 -16.82
CA ILE A 310 25.65 -6.82 -17.86
C ILE A 310 24.99 -7.29 -19.15
N PHE A 311 24.05 -6.49 -19.66
CA PHE A 311 23.35 -6.72 -20.92
C PHE A 311 23.76 -5.64 -21.91
N ASP A 312 24.45 -6.03 -22.99
CA ASP A 312 24.97 -5.06 -23.97
C ASP A 312 23.86 -4.46 -24.85
N LYS A 313 22.80 -5.23 -25.11
CA LYS A 313 21.67 -4.86 -25.97
C LYS A 313 20.36 -5.34 -25.35
N PRO A 314 19.89 -4.71 -24.27
CA PRO A 314 18.64 -5.09 -23.64
C PRO A 314 17.48 -4.92 -24.62
N LYS A 315 16.49 -5.81 -24.54
CA LYS A 315 15.25 -5.71 -25.34
C LYS A 315 14.32 -4.61 -24.81
N HIS A 316 14.42 -4.32 -23.52
CA HIS A 316 13.57 -3.37 -22.81
C HIS A 316 14.31 -2.08 -22.53
N ASP A 317 13.55 -1.03 -22.20
CA ASP A 317 14.12 0.29 -21.88
C ASP A 317 14.60 0.40 -20.43
N LEU A 318 14.13 -0.48 -19.53
CA LEU A 318 14.46 -0.45 -18.10
C LEU A 318 15.05 -1.77 -17.61
N GLU A 319 16.00 -1.68 -16.67
CA GLU A 319 16.59 -2.82 -15.97
C GLU A 319 15.52 -3.69 -15.31
N VAL A 320 14.51 -3.08 -14.69
CA VAL A 320 13.42 -3.79 -14.00
C VAL A 320 12.64 -4.71 -14.95
N GLU A 321 12.41 -4.28 -16.20
CA GLU A 321 11.70 -5.08 -17.20
C GLU A 321 12.53 -6.27 -17.66
N THR A 322 13.85 -6.05 -17.81
CA THR A 322 14.79 -7.11 -18.19
C THR A 322 14.89 -8.16 -17.10
N LEU A 323 14.89 -7.73 -15.84
CA LEU A 323 14.88 -8.64 -14.70
C LEU A 323 13.57 -9.41 -14.59
N ASP A 324 12.45 -8.69 -14.54
CA ASP A 324 11.12 -9.26 -14.28
C ASP A 324 10.71 -10.25 -15.40
N GLU A 325 11.11 -10.06 -16.68
CA GLU A 325 10.88 -11.04 -17.77
C GLU A 325 11.40 -12.45 -17.41
N ILE A 326 12.48 -12.54 -16.64
CA ILE A 326 13.14 -13.81 -16.31
C ILE A 326 12.69 -14.34 -14.94
N ILE A 327 12.43 -13.44 -13.98
CA ILE A 327 12.14 -13.82 -12.60
C ILE A 327 10.65 -13.92 -12.26
N ASP A 328 9.74 -13.47 -13.14
CA ASP A 328 8.29 -13.48 -12.86
C ASP A 328 7.70 -14.90 -12.68
N ASP A 329 8.38 -15.95 -13.16
CA ASP A 329 8.02 -17.35 -12.92
C ASP A 329 8.25 -17.82 -11.48
N TYR A 330 8.91 -17.00 -10.66
CA TYR A 330 9.30 -17.33 -9.29
C TYR A 330 8.48 -16.55 -8.25
N ALA A 331 8.57 -16.99 -6.99
CA ALA A 331 8.06 -16.20 -5.86
C ALA A 331 9.05 -15.05 -5.59
N VAL A 332 8.71 -13.86 -6.07
CA VAL A 332 9.50 -12.64 -5.91
C VAL A 332 9.00 -11.84 -4.70
N GLU A 333 9.90 -11.58 -3.76
CA GLU A 333 9.74 -10.64 -2.66
C GLU A 333 10.26 -9.25 -3.10
N TYR A 334 9.55 -8.20 -2.69
CA TYR A 334 9.86 -6.80 -3.02
C TYR A 334 10.40 -6.12 -1.78
N GLU A 335 11.56 -5.47 -1.88
CA GLU A 335 12.22 -4.86 -0.73
C GLU A 335 12.74 -3.47 -1.09
N HIS A 336 12.57 -2.51 -0.17
CA HIS A 336 13.02 -1.13 -0.34
C HIS A 336 14.41 -0.91 0.26
N ASP A 337 14.80 -1.69 1.27
CA ASP A 337 16.10 -1.54 1.94
C ASP A 337 17.18 -2.44 1.29
N PRO A 338 18.21 -1.87 0.65
CA PRO A 338 19.31 -2.64 0.09
C PRO A 338 20.07 -3.46 1.15
N GLU A 339 20.15 -3.01 2.40
CA GLU A 339 20.83 -3.77 3.46
C GLU A 339 20.06 -5.07 3.79
N VAL A 340 18.73 -5.01 3.76
CA VAL A 340 17.85 -6.17 3.96
C VAL A 340 18.02 -7.14 2.79
N VAL A 341 18.03 -6.65 1.54
CA VAL A 341 18.30 -7.50 0.37
C VAL A 341 19.68 -8.13 0.44
N GLU A 342 20.70 -7.38 0.86
CA GLU A 342 22.05 -7.93 1.01
C GLU A 342 22.11 -9.05 2.05
N LYS A 343 21.45 -8.86 3.20
CA LYS A 343 21.39 -9.87 4.25
C LYS A 343 20.65 -11.12 3.80
N LEU A 344 19.45 -10.95 3.24
CA LEU A 344 18.56 -12.05 2.88
C LEU A 344 19.01 -12.77 1.60
N GLY A 345 19.57 -12.05 0.63
CA GLY A 345 20.12 -12.64 -0.59
C GLY A 345 21.33 -13.53 -0.34
N LYS A 346 22.05 -13.35 0.78
CA LYS A 346 23.14 -14.23 1.22
C LYS A 346 22.69 -15.52 1.91
N GLU A 347 21.40 -15.66 2.20
CA GLU A 347 20.88 -16.91 2.74
C GLU A 347 21.00 -18.06 1.72
N PRO A 348 21.09 -19.33 2.16
CA PRO A 348 21.05 -20.46 1.25
C PRO A 348 19.80 -20.42 0.37
N GLU A 349 19.94 -20.91 -0.87
CA GLU A 349 18.84 -21.00 -1.85
C GLU A 349 18.12 -19.67 -2.14
N SER A 350 18.84 -18.56 -2.00
CA SER A 350 18.33 -17.21 -2.19
C SER A 350 19.25 -16.38 -3.10
N ILE A 351 18.66 -15.40 -3.78
CA ILE A 351 19.36 -14.39 -4.56
C ILE A 351 18.66 -13.04 -4.40
N GLY A 352 19.45 -12.00 -4.10
CA GLY A 352 18.99 -10.62 -4.09
C GLY A 352 19.44 -9.90 -5.36
N PHE A 353 18.60 -9.02 -5.89
CA PHE A 353 18.89 -8.16 -7.04
C PHE A 353 18.66 -6.69 -6.67
N PHE A 354 19.63 -5.84 -7.00
CA PHE A 354 19.54 -4.40 -6.80
C PHE A 354 19.27 -3.72 -8.13
N LEU A 355 18.22 -2.91 -8.14
CA LEU A 355 17.79 -2.13 -9.30
C LEU A 355 18.25 -0.68 -9.16
N PRO A 356 18.63 -0.03 -10.27
CA PRO A 356 19.01 1.38 -10.26
C PRO A 356 17.79 2.28 -10.00
N PRO A 357 17.96 3.44 -9.37
CA PRO A 357 16.89 4.42 -9.21
C PRO A 357 16.46 4.98 -10.57
N LEU A 358 15.16 5.25 -10.73
CA LEU A 358 14.68 5.96 -11.91
C LEU A 358 15.10 7.44 -11.86
N LYS A 359 15.53 7.97 -13.01
CA LYS A 359 15.86 9.38 -13.14
C LYS A 359 14.60 10.23 -13.13
N ARG A 360 14.46 11.02 -12.08
CA ARG A 360 13.35 11.94 -11.84
C ARG A 360 13.02 12.86 -13.03
N ASN A 361 14.04 13.51 -13.60
CA ASN A 361 13.86 14.45 -14.71
C ASN A 361 13.43 13.77 -16.04
N GLU A 362 13.62 12.46 -16.16
CA GLU A 362 13.24 11.69 -17.34
C GLU A 362 11.89 10.97 -17.13
N PHE A 363 11.32 10.99 -15.92
CA PHE A 363 10.16 10.19 -15.55
C PHE A 363 8.90 10.52 -16.38
N PHE A 364 8.59 11.80 -16.58
CA PHE A 364 7.46 12.19 -17.43
C PHE A 364 7.65 11.77 -18.89
N ALA A 365 8.87 11.91 -19.42
CA ALA A 365 9.19 11.46 -20.77
C ALA A 365 9.09 9.94 -20.90
N LEU A 366 9.54 9.20 -19.87
CA LEU A 366 9.44 7.75 -19.79
C LEU A 366 7.98 7.29 -19.81
N ILE A 367 7.11 7.87 -18.98
CA ILE A 367 5.67 7.53 -18.98
C ILE A 367 4.99 7.94 -20.30
N LYS A 368 5.34 9.08 -20.89
CA LYS A 368 4.84 9.47 -22.22
C LYS A 368 5.25 8.45 -23.31
N LYS A 369 6.45 7.90 -23.22
CA LYS A 369 6.99 6.91 -24.17
C LYS A 369 6.39 5.51 -23.95
N LYS A 370 6.33 5.04 -22.71
CA LYS A 370 6.03 3.65 -22.36
C LYS A 370 4.59 3.42 -21.89
N GLY A 371 3.90 4.49 -21.47
CA GLY A 371 2.67 4.38 -20.72
C GLY A 371 2.95 3.87 -19.30
N ILE A 372 2.36 2.73 -18.96
CA ILE A 372 2.37 2.16 -17.62
C ILE A 372 3.64 1.33 -17.40
N LEU A 373 4.35 1.58 -16.29
CA LEU A 373 5.53 0.80 -15.90
C LEU A 373 5.14 -0.55 -15.26
N PRO A 374 6.07 -1.52 -15.21
CA PRO A 374 5.88 -2.73 -14.43
C PRO A 374 5.51 -2.43 -12.97
N ARG A 375 4.85 -3.39 -12.33
CA ARG A 375 4.50 -3.30 -10.91
C ARG A 375 5.75 -3.05 -10.08
N LYS A 376 5.63 -2.23 -9.04
CA LYS A 376 6.72 -1.97 -8.08
C LYS A 376 8.04 -1.62 -8.78
N SER A 377 7.98 -0.74 -9.80
CA SER A 377 9.17 -0.25 -10.51
C SER A 377 9.93 0.81 -9.72
N PHE A 378 9.23 1.60 -8.91
CA PHE A 378 9.80 2.67 -8.11
C PHE A 378 8.94 2.91 -6.86
N SER A 379 9.50 3.64 -5.91
CA SER A 379 8.82 4.14 -4.72
C SER A 379 9.07 5.63 -4.57
N LEU A 380 8.03 6.40 -4.23
CA LEU A 380 8.20 7.78 -3.78
C LEU A 380 8.53 7.78 -2.28
N GLY A 381 9.81 7.98 -1.95
CA GLY A 381 10.32 7.90 -0.59
C GLY A 381 10.31 6.52 0.05
N LYS A 382 10.86 6.48 1.27
CA LYS A 382 10.85 5.32 2.18
C LYS A 382 9.49 5.16 2.85
N GLU A 383 9.27 4.04 3.55
CA GLU A 383 7.98 3.71 4.18
C GLU A 383 7.43 4.86 5.05
N ASN A 384 8.20 5.37 6.01
CA ASN A 384 7.74 6.47 6.86
C ASN A 384 7.69 7.84 6.17
N GLU A 385 8.17 7.97 4.92
CA GLU A 385 8.07 9.20 4.10
C GLU A 385 6.77 9.24 3.27
N LYS A 386 6.01 8.13 3.29
CA LYS A 386 4.71 7.99 2.60
C LYS A 386 3.63 8.87 3.21
N ARG A 387 2.59 9.16 2.43
CA ARG A 387 1.52 10.08 2.84
C ARG A 387 0.78 9.57 4.09
N TYR A 388 0.38 10.50 4.95
CA TYR A 388 -0.49 10.25 6.10
C TYR A 388 -1.89 10.79 5.80
N TYR A 389 -2.92 10.08 6.22
CA TYR A 389 -4.29 10.55 6.21
C TYR A 389 -4.45 11.64 7.28
N ILE A 390 -4.77 12.87 6.85
CA ILE A 390 -4.92 14.04 7.72
C ILE A 390 -6.19 14.78 7.32
N GLU A 391 -6.30 15.13 6.04
CA GLU A 391 -7.45 15.81 5.47
C GLU A 391 -8.50 14.81 5.03
N ALA A 392 -9.76 15.16 5.29
CA ALA A 392 -10.93 14.49 4.73
C ALA A 392 -11.77 15.49 3.92
N SER A 393 -12.68 14.96 3.11
CA SER A 393 -13.77 15.75 2.50
C SER A 393 -15.05 14.94 2.51
N TYR A 394 -16.20 15.59 2.30
CA TYR A 394 -17.46 14.85 2.14
C TYR A 394 -17.45 13.98 0.88
N PHE A 395 -17.96 12.75 0.99
CA PHE A 395 -18.03 11.80 -0.14
C PHE A 395 -19.46 11.50 -0.61
N SER A 396 -20.43 11.63 0.30
CA SER A 396 -21.86 11.58 -0.01
C SER A 396 -22.52 12.92 0.32
N ASP A 397 -23.61 13.22 -0.40
CA ASP A 397 -24.37 14.44 -0.18
C ASP A 397 -24.73 14.60 1.30
N TYR A 398 -24.62 15.83 1.79
CA TYR A 398 -25.23 16.25 3.04
C TYR A 398 -26.69 15.78 3.05
N PRO A 399 -27.24 15.22 4.15
CA PRO A 399 -28.68 15.35 4.34
C PRO A 399 -28.94 16.86 4.44
N VAL A 400 -29.37 17.46 3.34
CA VAL A 400 -29.72 18.88 3.24
C VAL A 400 -31.06 19.07 3.95
N ASP A 401 -31.04 19.00 5.28
CA ASP A 401 -32.09 19.62 6.06
C ASP A 401 -31.72 21.10 6.26
N VAL A 402 -32.48 21.92 5.51
CA VAL A 402 -32.88 23.30 5.83
C VAL A 402 -32.00 24.46 5.28
N LEU A 403 -32.57 25.05 4.20
CA LEU A 403 -32.51 26.45 3.72
C LEU A 403 -31.54 26.83 2.58
N TYR A 404 -32.14 26.83 1.39
CA TYR A 404 -31.95 27.80 0.30
C TYR A 404 -31.38 29.16 0.75
N TYR A 405 -30.36 29.64 0.04
CA TYR A 405 -30.27 31.05 -0.33
C TYR A 405 -29.97 31.17 -1.84
N PRO A 406 -30.85 31.80 -2.63
CA PRO A 406 -30.53 32.14 -4.01
C PRO A 406 -29.58 33.34 -4.07
N GLN A 407 -28.84 33.41 -5.17
CA GLN A 407 -28.04 34.54 -5.67
C GLN A 407 -28.35 35.90 -5.02
N PHE A 408 -27.35 36.55 -4.40
CA PHE A 408 -27.40 37.99 -4.20
C PHE A 408 -26.09 38.72 -4.55
N ILE A 409 -26.32 39.73 -5.36
CA ILE A 409 -25.48 40.81 -5.84
C ILE A 409 -24.82 41.55 -4.66
N LEU A 410 -23.52 41.80 -4.76
CA LEU A 410 -22.73 42.58 -3.82
C LEU A 410 -23.14 44.05 -3.83
N TYR A 411 -23.63 44.56 -2.69
CA TYR A 411 -23.47 45.96 -2.29
C TYR A 411 -22.70 46.01 -0.97
N SER A 412 -21.57 46.70 -1.02
CA SER A 412 -20.62 46.96 0.06
C SER A 412 -21.10 48.05 1.02
N HIS A 413 -20.97 47.83 2.34
CA HIS A 413 -20.28 48.75 3.26
C HIS A 413 -20.10 48.17 4.69
N PRO A 414 -19.12 48.68 5.47
CA PRO A 414 -18.45 47.92 6.52
C PRO A 414 -18.74 48.42 7.95
N SER A 415 -18.10 47.73 8.90
CA SER A 415 -17.76 48.09 10.30
C SER A 415 -18.65 47.47 11.40
N CYS A 416 -18.04 46.68 12.29
CA CYS A 416 -17.57 47.18 13.59
C CYS A 416 -16.74 46.14 14.37
N ARG A 417 -15.69 46.62 15.03
CA ARG A 417 -14.73 45.90 15.86
C ARG A 417 -15.34 45.48 17.19
N HIS A 418 -14.94 44.35 17.77
CA HIS A 418 -14.85 44.22 19.24
C HIS A 418 -13.62 43.43 19.71
N ARG A 419 -12.91 44.05 20.65
CA ARG A 419 -11.76 43.57 21.42
C ARG A 419 -12.19 42.45 22.38
N GLN A 420 -11.35 41.44 22.57
CA GLN A 420 -11.25 40.73 23.84
C GLN A 420 -9.81 40.66 24.33
N LYS A 421 -9.66 40.84 25.64
CA LYS A 421 -8.43 40.96 26.41
C LYS A 421 -7.98 39.59 26.92
N ASN A 422 -6.66 39.43 26.97
CA ASN A 422 -5.89 38.44 27.71
C ASN A 422 -6.40 38.19 29.14
N ASN A 423 -6.26 36.94 29.59
CA ASN A 423 -5.68 36.67 30.90
C ASN A 423 -5.00 35.29 30.93
N SER A 424 -3.70 35.35 31.21
CA SER A 424 -2.79 34.25 31.55
C SER A 424 -3.04 33.70 32.95
N LEU A 425 -2.84 32.41 33.16
CA LEU A 425 -2.45 31.87 34.48
C LEU A 425 -1.61 30.60 34.31
N PHE A 426 -0.35 30.72 34.73
CA PHE A 426 0.66 29.68 34.89
C PHE A 426 0.30 28.73 36.03
N VAL A 427 0.50 27.42 35.84
CA VAL A 427 0.75 26.48 36.94
C VAL A 427 1.90 25.54 36.57
N ARG A 428 2.96 25.54 37.38
CA ARG A 428 4.10 24.62 37.36
C ARG A 428 3.71 23.30 38.03
N ALA A 429 4.16 22.17 37.47
CA ALA A 429 4.27 20.91 38.22
C ALA A 429 5.55 20.16 37.84
N SER A 430 6.18 19.59 38.86
CA SER A 430 7.56 19.13 38.94
C SER A 430 7.79 17.72 38.41
N SER A 431 8.98 17.54 37.85
CA SER A 431 9.67 16.30 37.49
C SER A 431 9.86 15.30 38.65
N ARG A 432 9.58 14.02 38.40
CA ARG A 432 10.20 12.87 39.08
C ARG A 432 10.56 11.78 38.08
N GLN A 433 11.86 11.51 37.96
CA GLN A 433 12.45 10.35 37.29
C GLN A 433 12.21 9.09 38.13
N MET A 434 11.88 7.97 37.48
CA MET A 434 12.00 6.62 38.06
C MET A 434 12.78 5.73 37.09
N GLU A 435 13.78 5.06 37.64
CA GLU A 435 14.79 4.23 36.98
C GLU A 435 14.22 2.92 36.39
N LEU A 436 14.76 2.52 35.24
CA LEU A 436 14.53 1.27 34.55
C LEU A 436 15.40 0.15 35.12
N LYS A 437 14.80 -0.92 35.67
CA LYS A 437 15.40 -2.26 35.75
C LYS A 437 14.34 -3.35 35.62
N GLY A 438 14.55 -4.26 34.65
CA GLY A 438 13.94 -5.59 34.70
C GLY A 438 13.52 -6.16 33.34
N CYS A 439 14.42 -6.89 32.68
CA CYS A 439 14.10 -7.78 31.56
C CYS A 439 13.11 -8.86 32.02
N ARG A 440 11.85 -8.81 31.56
CA ARG A 440 10.85 -9.88 31.75
C ARG A 440 10.67 -10.67 30.45
N LYS A 441 10.90 -11.99 30.52
CA LYS A 441 10.55 -12.95 29.47
C LYS A 441 9.06 -12.83 29.14
N MET A 442 8.73 -12.58 27.88
CA MET A 442 7.35 -12.56 27.39
C MET A 442 6.72 -13.96 27.51
N ALA A 443 5.50 -14.02 28.03
CA ALA A 443 4.69 -15.23 28.03
C ALA A 443 4.25 -15.55 26.59
N SER A 444 4.66 -16.70 26.05
CA SER A 444 4.22 -17.15 24.72
C SER A 444 2.78 -17.64 24.79
N TYR A 445 1.84 -16.89 24.20
CA TYR A 445 0.47 -17.36 24.02
C TYR A 445 0.45 -18.54 23.03
N LYS A 446 -0.22 -19.65 23.41
CA LYS A 446 -0.39 -20.84 22.59
C LYS A 446 -1.67 -20.74 21.76
N HIS A 447 -1.68 -21.30 20.55
CA HIS A 447 -2.84 -21.32 19.63
C HIS A 447 -3.40 -22.74 19.48
N PRO A 448 -4.72 -22.91 19.29
CA PRO A 448 -5.28 -24.23 19.03
C PRO A 448 -4.85 -24.76 17.65
N CYS A 449 -4.37 -25.99 17.60
CA CYS A 449 -4.10 -26.70 16.34
C CYS A 449 -5.41 -26.90 15.57
N LYS A 450 -5.45 -26.52 14.28
CA LYS A 450 -6.64 -26.66 13.43
C LYS A 450 -7.10 -28.11 13.20
N TYR A 451 -6.23 -29.09 13.44
CA TYR A 451 -6.54 -30.50 13.24
C TYR A 451 -7.02 -31.22 14.51
N CYS A 452 -6.47 -30.87 15.68
CA CYS A 452 -6.77 -31.59 16.93
C CYS A 452 -7.21 -30.69 18.09
N GLY A 453 -7.33 -29.39 17.87
CA GLY A 453 -7.80 -28.39 18.85
C GLY A 453 -6.85 -28.12 20.02
N LYS A 454 -5.74 -28.84 20.16
CA LYS A 454 -4.80 -28.69 21.29
C LYS A 454 -3.93 -27.43 21.14
N LEU A 455 -3.66 -26.76 22.25
CA LEU A 455 -2.86 -25.54 22.31
C LEU A 455 -1.37 -25.81 22.06
N ILE A 456 -0.82 -25.24 20.99
CA ILE A 456 0.55 -25.39 20.51
C ILE A 456 1.23 -24.02 20.36
N ALA A 457 2.56 -23.98 20.27
CA ALA A 457 3.28 -22.71 20.14
C ALA A 457 3.02 -22.05 18.78
N ARG A 458 3.09 -20.71 18.72
CA ARG A 458 2.75 -19.92 17.52
C ARG A 458 3.68 -20.18 16.33
N ASP A 459 4.91 -20.65 16.60
CA ASP A 459 5.96 -21.00 15.65
C ASP A 459 6.01 -22.51 15.33
N SER A 460 5.01 -23.28 15.77
CA SER A 460 4.98 -24.73 15.54
C SER A 460 4.68 -25.05 14.08
N ASN A 461 5.70 -25.47 13.33
CA ASN A 461 5.56 -26.01 11.97
C ASN A 461 4.85 -27.39 11.95
N PHE A 462 4.90 -28.12 13.08
CA PHE A 462 4.21 -29.39 13.28
C PHE A 462 3.46 -29.34 14.61
N CYS A 463 2.24 -29.90 14.66
CA CYS A 463 1.56 -30.07 15.93
C CYS A 463 2.25 -31.18 16.76
N PRO A 464 2.79 -30.90 17.96
CA PRO A 464 3.41 -31.93 18.81
C PRO A 464 2.42 -33.00 19.29
N PHE A 465 1.11 -32.78 19.15
CA PHE A 465 0.09 -33.72 19.61
C PHE A 465 -0.55 -34.58 18.52
N CYS A 466 -0.66 -34.08 17.29
CA CYS A 466 -1.26 -34.82 16.18
C CYS A 466 -0.32 -35.00 14.98
N THR A 467 0.90 -34.48 15.07
CA THR A 467 1.98 -34.61 14.06
C THR A 467 1.67 -34.00 12.69
N GLN A 468 0.56 -33.28 12.56
CA GLN A 468 0.17 -32.61 11.31
C GLN A 468 1.02 -31.37 11.07
N GLU A 469 1.45 -31.20 9.83
CA GLU A 469 2.17 -30.03 9.32
C GLU A 469 1.25 -28.81 9.22
N ASN A 470 1.83 -27.63 9.36
CA ASN A 470 1.13 -26.35 9.30
C ASN A 470 -0.13 -26.34 10.19
N PRO A 471 0.01 -26.63 11.49
CA PRO A 471 -1.13 -26.81 12.39
C PRO A 471 -1.89 -25.50 12.70
N LEU A 472 -1.39 -24.36 12.21
CA LEU A 472 -1.96 -23.03 12.37
C LEU A 472 -2.42 -22.47 11.01
N GLY A 473 -3.25 -21.42 11.05
CA GLY A 473 -3.85 -20.80 9.85
C GLY A 473 -4.97 -21.61 9.21
N PRO A 474 -5.59 -21.12 8.12
CA PRO A 474 -6.72 -21.79 7.47
C PRO A 474 -6.35 -23.17 6.91
N ILE A 475 -7.33 -24.08 6.82
CA ILE A 475 -7.14 -25.37 6.16
C ILE A 475 -7.02 -25.11 4.65
N ARG A 476 -6.09 -25.78 3.98
CA ARG A 476 -5.87 -25.64 2.53
C ARG A 476 -6.09 -26.98 1.84
N CYS A 477 -6.53 -26.92 0.58
CA CYS A 477 -6.68 -28.11 -0.24
C CYS A 477 -5.33 -28.86 -0.36
N PRO A 478 -5.28 -30.18 -0.10
CA PRO A 478 -4.05 -30.96 -0.17
C PRO A 478 -3.47 -31.02 -1.59
N ILE A 479 -4.30 -30.81 -2.62
CA ILE A 479 -3.88 -30.90 -4.04
C ILE A 479 -3.47 -29.55 -4.62
N CYS A 480 -4.32 -28.52 -4.49
CA CYS A 480 -4.11 -27.24 -5.17
C CYS A 480 -3.77 -26.09 -4.21
N ARG A 481 -3.68 -26.37 -2.90
CA ARG A 481 -3.35 -25.41 -1.83
C ARG A 481 -4.33 -24.22 -1.69
N TYR A 482 -5.46 -24.24 -2.40
CA TYR A 482 -6.55 -23.27 -2.26
C TYR A 482 -7.08 -23.25 -0.82
N PRO A 483 -7.22 -22.08 -0.16
CA PRO A 483 -7.84 -21.96 1.15
C PRO A 483 -9.26 -22.55 1.17
N LEU A 484 -9.58 -23.32 2.19
CA LEU A 484 -10.88 -23.98 2.32
C LEU A 484 -11.74 -23.25 3.34
N GLU A 485 -13.02 -23.12 3.04
CA GLU A 485 -14.04 -22.70 3.99
C GLU A 485 -14.27 -23.79 5.04
N ASP A 486 -14.66 -23.38 6.25
CA ASP A 486 -14.95 -24.31 7.34
C ASP A 486 -16.07 -25.28 6.96
N GLY A 487 -15.79 -26.58 7.07
CA GLY A 487 -16.75 -27.64 6.73
C GLY A 487 -16.89 -27.97 5.25
N ALA A 488 -16.05 -27.42 4.37
CA ALA A 488 -16.07 -27.70 2.93
C ALA A 488 -15.90 -29.21 2.64
N LYS A 489 -16.87 -29.82 1.95
CA LYS A 489 -16.84 -31.24 1.54
C LYS A 489 -15.98 -31.50 0.31
N ALA A 490 -15.86 -30.50 -0.57
CA ALA A 490 -15.04 -30.51 -1.77
C ALA A 490 -14.31 -29.18 -1.94
N CYS A 491 -13.19 -29.18 -2.63
CA CYS A 491 -12.45 -27.95 -2.93
C CYS A 491 -13.16 -27.13 -4.01
N GLY A 492 -13.50 -25.88 -3.72
CA GLY A 492 -14.14 -24.96 -4.69
C GLY A 492 -13.29 -24.63 -5.92
N HIS A 493 -11.97 -24.85 -5.86
CA HIS A 493 -11.07 -24.57 -6.98
C HIS A 493 -10.81 -25.80 -7.87
N CYS A 494 -10.45 -26.95 -7.28
CA CYS A 494 -10.08 -28.14 -8.07
C CYS A 494 -11.11 -29.28 -8.03
N GLY A 495 -12.19 -29.14 -7.27
CA GLY A 495 -13.30 -30.09 -7.20
C GLY A 495 -13.02 -31.40 -6.45
N ILE A 496 -11.85 -31.55 -5.81
CA ILE A 496 -11.53 -32.79 -5.09
C ILE A 496 -12.34 -32.90 -3.80
N LEU A 497 -12.80 -34.10 -3.47
CA LEU A 497 -13.41 -34.40 -2.17
C LEU A 497 -12.36 -34.29 -1.07
N LEU A 498 -12.68 -33.55 -0.01
CA LEU A 498 -11.74 -33.19 1.05
C LEU A 498 -11.81 -34.12 2.26
N TRP A 499 -12.78 -35.03 2.28
CA TRP A 499 -13.03 -35.94 3.38
C TRP A 499 -13.17 -37.36 2.86
N LYS A 500 -12.57 -38.31 3.58
CA LYS A 500 -12.65 -39.74 3.28
C LYS A 500 -12.72 -40.55 4.58
N ILE A 501 -13.35 -41.73 4.53
CA ILE A 501 -13.35 -42.68 5.64
C ILE A 501 -11.98 -43.35 5.72
N CYS A 502 -11.34 -43.30 6.91
CA CYS A 502 -10.10 -44.00 7.17
C CYS A 502 -10.33 -45.51 7.23
N GLU A 503 -9.63 -46.28 6.40
CA GLU A 503 -9.76 -47.75 6.33
C GLU A 503 -9.27 -48.46 7.60
N SER A 504 -8.45 -47.80 8.42
CA SER A 504 -7.92 -48.38 9.66
C SER A 504 -8.80 -48.13 10.88
N CYS A 505 -9.42 -46.96 11.03
CA CYS A 505 -10.19 -46.61 12.23
C CYS A 505 -11.68 -46.32 11.96
N GLY A 506 -12.13 -46.36 10.70
CA GLY A 506 -13.52 -46.18 10.30
C GLY A 506 -14.07 -44.75 10.45
N LYS A 507 -13.26 -43.79 10.92
CA LYS A 507 -13.66 -42.38 11.09
C LYS A 507 -13.45 -41.58 9.81
N GLU A 508 -14.36 -40.64 9.54
CA GLU A 508 -14.18 -39.64 8.48
C GLU A 508 -13.03 -38.70 8.85
N THR A 509 -12.06 -38.55 7.96
CA THR A 509 -10.84 -37.74 8.16
C THR A 509 -10.61 -36.84 6.97
N PHE A 510 -9.94 -35.71 7.21
CA PHE A 510 -9.51 -34.80 6.17
C PHE A 510 -8.51 -35.50 5.23
N LEU A 511 -8.61 -35.21 3.93
CA LEU A 511 -7.75 -35.77 2.89
C LEU A 511 -6.33 -35.20 3.04
N GLY A 512 -5.37 -36.06 3.36
CA GLY A 512 -3.97 -35.72 3.57
C GLY A 512 -3.12 -36.97 3.70
N ASP A 513 -1.85 -36.83 4.10
CA ASP A 513 -0.92 -37.98 4.14
C ASP A 513 -1.22 -38.98 5.27
N LYS A 514 -1.90 -38.54 6.33
CA LYS A 514 -2.23 -39.35 7.52
C LYS A 514 -3.63 -39.04 8.04
N CYS A 515 -4.29 -40.05 8.59
CA CYS A 515 -5.55 -39.90 9.29
C CYS A 515 -5.39 -38.97 10.51
N SER A 516 -6.28 -37.97 10.65
CA SER A 516 -6.26 -37.01 11.74
C SER A 516 -6.59 -37.63 13.11
N TYR A 517 -7.14 -38.85 13.14
CA TYR A 517 -7.55 -39.54 14.36
C TYR A 517 -6.60 -40.64 14.83
N CYS A 518 -6.15 -41.52 13.93
CA CYS A 518 -5.29 -42.65 14.29
C CYS A 518 -3.85 -42.53 13.77
N GLY A 519 -3.54 -41.50 12.96
CA GLY A 519 -2.21 -41.29 12.40
C GLY A 519 -1.80 -42.29 11.30
N THR A 520 -2.63 -43.28 10.98
CA THR A 520 -2.38 -44.24 9.90
C THR A 520 -2.25 -43.50 8.56
N PRO A 521 -1.22 -43.80 7.74
CA PRO A 521 -1.07 -43.20 6.41
C PRO A 521 -2.30 -43.44 5.54
N ILE A 522 -2.74 -42.41 4.83
CA ILE A 522 -3.82 -42.54 3.84
C ILE A 522 -3.17 -42.85 2.50
N ILE A 523 -3.57 -43.96 1.88
CA ILE A 523 -3.00 -44.44 0.63
C ILE A 523 -4.07 -44.40 -0.46
N VAL A 524 -3.69 -43.96 -1.64
CA VAL A 524 -4.46 -44.11 -2.89
C VAL A 524 -3.71 -45.02 -3.85
N VAL A 525 -4.43 -45.97 -4.43
CA VAL A 525 -3.89 -46.91 -5.42
C VAL A 525 -4.15 -46.36 -6.81
N CYS A 526 -3.11 -46.29 -7.65
CA CYS A 526 -3.26 -45.86 -9.03
C CYS A 526 -4.27 -46.77 -9.78
N PRO A 527 -5.31 -46.21 -10.43
CA PRO A 527 -6.35 -47.00 -11.09
C PRO A 527 -5.84 -47.72 -12.36
N ASN A 528 -4.61 -47.43 -12.80
CA ASN A 528 -4.00 -48.09 -13.95
C ASN A 528 -3.61 -49.54 -13.59
N PRO A 529 -4.20 -50.57 -14.21
CA PRO A 529 -3.95 -51.97 -13.86
C PRO A 529 -2.50 -52.40 -13.99
N LYS A 530 -1.73 -51.75 -14.88
CA LYS A 530 -0.29 -52.01 -15.08
C LYS A 530 0.62 -51.28 -14.09
N CYS A 531 0.12 -50.23 -13.41
CA CYS A 531 0.93 -49.42 -12.50
C CYS A 531 0.69 -49.80 -11.03
N ARG A 532 -0.58 -49.76 -10.59
CA ARG A 532 -1.03 -50.04 -9.21
C ARG A 532 -0.15 -49.45 -8.10
N ALA A 533 0.53 -48.32 -8.37
CA ALA A 533 1.37 -47.68 -7.38
C ALA A 533 0.50 -47.16 -6.22
N GLU A 534 0.92 -47.48 -5.01
CA GLU A 534 0.40 -46.93 -3.76
C GLU A 534 1.14 -45.63 -3.44
N GLN A 535 0.41 -44.56 -3.20
CA GLN A 535 0.98 -43.25 -2.87
C GLN A 535 0.02 -42.44 -1.97
N PRO A 536 0.49 -41.39 -1.31
CA PRO A 536 -0.39 -40.48 -0.58
C PRO A 536 -1.31 -39.68 -1.53
N PRO A 537 -2.48 -39.22 -1.07
CA PRO A 537 -3.44 -38.45 -1.86
C PRO A 537 -3.05 -36.96 -1.99
N THR A 538 -1.76 -36.64 -2.03
CA THR A 538 -1.25 -35.27 -2.14
C THR A 538 -1.06 -34.79 -3.57
N ASN A 539 -1.17 -35.70 -4.55
CA ASN A 539 -1.03 -35.38 -5.96
C ASN A 539 -2.27 -35.79 -6.76
N ARG A 540 -2.62 -34.98 -7.76
CA ARG A 540 -3.73 -35.27 -8.69
C ARG A 540 -3.41 -36.42 -9.64
N ASN A 541 -2.12 -36.66 -9.89
CA ASN A 541 -1.63 -37.68 -10.81
C ASN A 541 -0.75 -38.70 -10.08
N CYS A 542 -0.74 -39.93 -10.58
CA CYS A 542 0.13 -41.00 -10.10
C CYS A 542 1.60 -40.61 -10.29
N VAL A 543 2.39 -40.60 -9.21
CA VAL A 543 3.81 -40.20 -9.24
C VAL A 543 4.65 -41.14 -10.10
N LYS A 544 4.19 -42.38 -10.32
CA LYS A 544 4.90 -43.38 -11.13
C LYS A 544 4.54 -43.37 -12.61
N CYS A 545 3.29 -43.07 -12.99
CA CYS A 545 2.85 -43.18 -14.39
C CYS A 545 2.13 -41.94 -14.95
N GLY A 546 2.00 -40.86 -14.17
CA GLY A 546 1.39 -39.60 -14.59
C GLY A 546 -0.13 -39.65 -14.80
N LYS A 547 -0.78 -40.81 -14.71
CA LYS A 547 -2.24 -40.91 -14.91
C LYS A 547 -3.02 -40.30 -13.73
N PRO A 548 -4.17 -39.65 -13.98
CA PRO A 548 -5.00 -39.09 -12.91
C PRO A 548 -5.39 -40.13 -11.87
N LEU A 549 -5.28 -39.76 -10.60
CA LEU A 549 -5.85 -40.49 -9.48
C LEU A 549 -7.32 -40.09 -9.33
N ARG A 550 -8.17 -41.04 -8.96
CA ARG A 550 -9.59 -40.81 -8.69
C ARG A 550 -9.83 -40.71 -7.20
#